data_AF-A0A946XQ52-F1
#
_entry.id   AF-A0A946XQ52-F1
#
_cell.length_a   1.000
_cell.length_b   1.000
_cell.length_c   1.000
_cell.angle_alpha   90.00
_cell.angle_beta   90.00
_cell.angle_gamma   90.00
#
_symmetry.space_group_name_H-M   'P 1'
#
loop_
_entity.id
_entity.type
_entity.pdbx_description
1 polymer ?
#
loop_
_entity_poly.entity_id
_entity_poly.type
_entity_poly.pdbx_seq_one_letter_code
_entity_poly.pdbx_strand_id
1 'polypeptide(L)'
;WAAPTWQAQFKQGPTTKYGKRTVQEYIKRPEFELFDMRKDPNESKNLAAEAKHYELLQTYKGKLKEMQKQTNDPWIIKWRYE
;
A
#
# COMPACT_ATOMS: atom_id res chain seq x y z
N TRP A 1 -8.45 8.71 13.36
CA TRP A 1 -9.74 8.01 13.29
C TRP A 1 -10.97 8.92 13.53
N ALA A 2 -10.79 10.17 13.98
CA ALA A 2 -11.90 11.09 14.32
C ALA A 2 -12.42 11.95 13.15
N ALA A 3 -11.91 11.78 11.93
CA ALA A 3 -12.39 12.55 10.78
C ALA A 3 -13.87 12.23 10.50
N PRO A 4 -14.79 13.21 10.53
CA PRO A 4 -16.22 12.96 10.33
C PRO A 4 -16.53 12.33 8.97
N THR A 5 -15.76 12.68 7.95
CA THR A 5 -15.87 12.13 6.59
C THR A 5 -15.49 10.66 6.52
N TRP A 6 -14.48 10.21 7.26
CA TRP A 6 -14.12 8.79 7.39
C TRP A 6 -15.20 8.02 8.14
N GLN A 7 -15.66 8.56 9.28
CA GLN A 7 -16.69 7.89 10.11
C GLN A 7 -18.01 7.71 9.35
N ALA A 8 -18.40 8.69 8.53
CA ALA A 8 -19.60 8.60 7.69
C ALA A 8 -19.52 7.44 6.68
N GLN A 9 -18.35 7.26 6.05
CA GLN A 9 -18.12 6.22 5.04
C GLN A 9 -17.95 4.84 5.70
N PHE A 10 -17.25 4.78 6.84
CA PHE A 10 -17.10 3.56 7.64
C PHE A 10 -18.45 3.00 8.10
N LYS A 11 -19.38 3.87 8.55
CA LYS A 11 -20.73 3.47 8.97
C LYS A 11 -21.59 2.90 7.84
N GLN A 12 -21.32 3.29 6.58
CA GLN A 12 -22.05 2.77 5.41
C GLN A 12 -21.64 1.32 5.06
N GLY A 13 -20.49 0.86 5.59
CA GLY A 13 -20.06 -0.53 5.50
C GLY A 13 -18.83 -0.75 4.62
N PRO A 14 -18.31 -1.99 4.58
CA PRO A 14 -17.01 -2.33 4.01
C PRO A 14 -16.90 -2.12 2.48
N THR A 15 -18.00 -2.26 1.75
CA THR A 15 -18.04 -2.10 0.29
C THR A 15 -18.22 -0.64 -0.16
N THR A 16 -18.44 0.27 0.79
CA THR A 16 -18.59 1.69 0.51
C THR A 16 -17.29 2.25 -0.05
N LYS A 17 -17.38 3.08 -1.10
CA LYS A 17 -16.21 3.71 -1.70
C LYS A 17 -15.73 4.89 -0.85
N TYR A 18 -14.46 4.84 -0.47
CA TYR A 18 -13.71 5.97 0.06
C TYR A 18 -12.69 6.42 -0.99
N GLY A 19 -13.09 7.40 -1.82
CA GLY A 19 -12.33 7.78 -3.02
C GLY A 19 -12.40 6.70 -4.09
N LYS A 20 -11.24 6.22 -4.57
CA LYS A 20 -11.14 5.15 -5.59
C LYS A 20 -11.08 3.73 -5.01
N ARG A 21 -11.02 3.60 -3.68
CA ARG A 21 -10.91 2.33 -2.96
C ARG A 21 -12.14 2.12 -2.09
N THR A 22 -12.42 0.88 -1.70
CA THR A 22 -13.45 0.58 -0.70
C THR A 22 -12.93 0.83 0.71
N VAL A 23 -13.85 1.01 1.66
CA VAL A 23 -13.53 1.08 3.10
C VAL A 23 -12.75 -0.15 3.54
N GLN A 24 -13.12 -1.34 3.05
CA GLN A 24 -12.42 -2.58 3.35
C GLN A 24 -10.97 -2.58 2.84
N GLU A 25 -10.74 -2.16 1.59
CA GLU A 25 -9.39 -2.05 1.03
C GLU A 25 -8.55 -1.00 1.75
N TYR A 26 -9.17 0.07 2.25
CA TYR A 26 -8.50 1.08 3.05
C TYR A 26 -8.09 0.56 4.43
N ILE A 27 -8.94 -0.26 5.06
CA ILE A 27 -8.65 -0.87 6.38
C ILE A 27 -7.63 -2.01 6.25
N LYS A 28 -7.81 -2.88 5.27
CA LYS A 28 -6.97 -4.06 5.06
C LYS A 28 -6.12 -3.88 3.80
N ARG A 29 -5.08 -3.07 3.93
CA ARG A 29 -4.12 -2.86 2.85
C ARG A 29 -3.15 -4.03 2.74
N PRO A 30 -2.77 -4.43 1.52
CA PRO A 30 -1.69 -5.37 1.34
C PRO A 30 -0.38 -4.76 1.85
N GLU A 31 0.53 -5.62 2.28
CA GLU A 31 1.86 -5.22 2.80
C GLU A 31 2.64 -4.37 1.80
N PHE A 32 2.53 -4.70 0.50
CA PHE A 32 3.17 -3.96 -0.57
C PHE A 32 2.17 -3.49 -1.62
N GLU A 33 2.40 -2.27 -2.08
CA GLU A 33 1.67 -1.67 -3.19
C GLU A 33 2.66 -1.22 -4.27
N LEU A 34 2.42 -1.66 -5.51
CA LEU A 34 3.24 -1.32 -6.67
C LEU A 34 2.33 -0.71 -7.75
N PHE A 35 2.61 0.52 -8.16
CA PHE A 35 1.81 1.25 -9.14
C PHE A 35 2.66 1.68 -10.33
N ASP A 36 2.08 1.66 -11.53
CA ASP A 36 2.68 2.27 -12.72
C ASP A 36 2.19 3.71 -12.86
N MET A 37 2.97 4.67 -12.38
CA MET A 37 2.61 6.09 -12.39
C MET A 37 2.36 6.66 -13.80
N ARG A 38 2.89 6.03 -14.86
CA ARG A 38 2.68 6.49 -16.25
C ARG A 38 1.34 6.05 -16.79
N LYS A 39 0.91 4.83 -16.45
CA LYS A 39 -0.35 4.24 -16.92
C LYS A 39 -1.52 4.48 -15.97
N ASP A 40 -1.23 4.61 -14.68
CA ASP A 40 -2.20 4.79 -13.61
C ASP A 40 -1.72 5.88 -12.63
N PRO A 41 -1.86 7.17 -13.01
CA PRO A 41 -1.50 8.29 -12.14
C PRO A 41 -2.37 8.38 -10.88
N ASN A 42 -3.39 7.54 -10.76
CA ASN A 42 -4.36 7.55 -9.67
C ASN A 42 -4.19 6.38 -8.69
N GLU A 43 -3.15 5.56 -8.85
CA GLU A 43 -2.81 4.45 -7.96
C GLU A 43 -4.02 3.56 -7.63
N SER A 44 -4.83 3.34 -8.65
CA SER A 44 -6.09 2.61 -8.59
C SER A 44 -5.88 1.10 -8.71
N LYS A 45 -4.82 0.65 -9.40
CA LYS A 45 -4.51 -0.75 -9.62
C LYS A 45 -3.19 -1.15 -8.98
N ASN A 46 -3.26 -1.87 -7.86
CA ASN A 46 -2.07 -2.44 -7.23
C ASN A 46 -1.54 -3.64 -8.04
N LEU A 47 -0.34 -3.51 -8.58
CA LEU A 47 0.36 -4.52 -9.37
C LEU A 47 1.17 -5.50 -8.51
N ALA A 48 1.30 -5.27 -7.20
CA ALA A 48 2.18 -6.05 -6.32
C ALA A 48 1.77 -7.53 -6.19
N ALA A 49 0.48 -7.84 -6.39
CA ALA A 49 -0.03 -9.21 -6.37
C ALA A 49 0.07 -9.91 -7.74
N GLU A 50 0.44 -9.21 -8.82
CA GLU A 50 0.50 -9.78 -10.16
C GLU A 50 1.85 -10.50 -10.37
N ALA A 51 1.82 -11.81 -10.65
CA ALA A 51 3.02 -12.65 -10.78
C ALA A 51 4.06 -12.10 -11.79
N LYS A 52 3.59 -11.49 -12.88
CA LYS A 52 4.46 -10.85 -13.89
C LYS A 52 5.31 -9.68 -13.36
N HIS A 53 4.93 -9.09 -12.21
CA HIS A 53 5.64 -7.97 -11.61
C HIS A 53 6.44 -8.40 -10.36
N TYR A 54 6.53 -9.70 -10.09
CA TYR A 54 7.22 -10.22 -8.91
C TYR A 54 8.69 -9.81 -8.83
N GLU A 55 9.47 -10.02 -9.90
CA GLU A 55 10.89 -9.65 -9.92
C GLU A 55 11.10 -8.13 -9.77
N LEU A 56 10.23 -7.35 -10.40
CA LEU A 56 10.24 -5.89 -10.27
C LEU A 56 9.97 -5.49 -8.82
N LEU A 57 8.96 -6.09 -8.19
CA LEU A 57 8.64 -5.85 -6.79
C LEU A 57 9.82 -6.19 -5.87
N GLN A 58 10.49 -7.34 -6.06
CA GLN A 58 11.66 -7.72 -5.26
C GLN A 58 12.80 -6.71 -5.41
N THR A 59 13.04 -6.23 -6.63
CA THR A 59 14.05 -5.21 -6.90
C THR A 59 13.77 -3.93 -6.12
N TYR A 60 12.51 -3.45 -6.12
CA TYR A 60 12.13 -2.25 -5.38
C TYR A 60 12.13 -2.45 -3.87
N LYS A 61 11.72 -3.63 -3.36
CA LYS A 61 11.87 -3.98 -1.93
C LYS A 61 13.34 -3.88 -1.50
N GLY A 62 14.26 -4.39 -2.31
CA GLY A 62 15.70 -4.26 -2.07
C GLY A 62 16.16 -2.81 -1.97
N LYS A 63 15.74 -1.95 -2.92
CA LYS A 63 16.04 -0.51 -2.90
C LYS A 63 15.49 0.19 -1.65
N LEU A 64 14.26 -0.12 -1.25
CA LEU A 64 13.64 0.43 -0.03
C LEU A 64 14.43 0.03 1.21
N LYS A 65 14.77 -1.26 1.34
CA LYS A 65 15.54 -1.75 2.48
C LYS A 65 16.93 -1.13 2.54
N GLU A 66 17.58 -0.93 1.40
CA GLU A 66 18.88 -0.28 1.32
C GLU A 66 18.80 1.19 1.74
N MET A 67 17.80 1.93 1.25
CA MET A 67 17.54 3.30 1.68
C MET A 67 17.31 3.39 3.19
N GLN A 68 16.50 2.49 3.76
CA GLN A 68 16.26 2.46 5.21
C GLN A 68 17.53 2.20 6.03
N LYS A 69 18.46 1.37 5.54
CA LYS A 69 19.78 1.20 6.18
C LYS A 69 20.57 2.50 6.15
N GLN A 70 20.62 3.14 4.97
CA GLN A 70 21.39 4.38 4.77
C GLN A 70 20.87 5.52 5.64
N THR A 71 19.57 5.60 5.87
CA THR A 71 18.94 6.61 6.73
C THR A 71 18.93 6.24 8.21
N ASN A 72 19.51 5.10 8.60
CA ASN A 72 19.43 4.54 9.97
C ASN A 72 17.99 4.46 10.48
N ASP A 73 17.05 4.05 9.62
CA ASP A 73 15.64 3.93 9.98
C ASP A 73 15.44 2.75 10.96
N PRO A 74 15.01 3.00 12.22
CA PRO A 74 14.80 1.95 13.20
C PRO A 74 13.70 0.95 12.80
N TRP A 75 12.82 1.31 11.85
CA TRP A 75 11.77 0.43 11.35
C TRP A 75 12.29 -0.69 10.46
N ILE A 76 13.58 -0.71 10.12
CA ILE A 76 14.17 -1.80 9.34
C ILE A 76 14.02 -3.18 10.01
N ILE A 77 13.78 -3.22 11.33
CA ILE A 77 13.50 -4.47 12.06
C ILE A 77 12.22 -5.17 11.58
N LYS A 78 11.27 -4.43 10.98
CA LYS A 78 9.99 -4.98 10.52
C LYS A 78 10.15 -6.07 9.46
N TRP A 79 11.16 -5.92 8.58
CA TRP A 79 11.54 -6.92 7.58
C TRP A 79 11.95 -8.30 8.12
N ARG A 80 12.11 -8.47 9.44
CA ARG A 80 12.48 -9.75 10.07
C ARG A 80 11.29 -10.56 10.56
N TYR A 81 10.13 -9.93 10.77
CA TYR A 81 8.99 -10.54 11.47
C TYR A 81 7.67 -10.44 10.71
N GLU A 82 7.60 -9.56 9.70
CA GLU A 82 6.54 -9.50 8.69
C GLU A 82 7.02 -10.22 7.42
#